data_AF-A0A2A2DHD6-F1
#
_entry.id   AF-A0A2A2DHD6-F1
#
_cell.length_a   1.000
_cell.length_b   1.000
_cell.length_c   1.000
_cell.angle_alpha   90.00
_cell.angle_beta   90.00
_cell.angle_gamma   90.00
#
_symmetry.space_group_name_H-M   'P 1'
#
loop_
_entity.id
_entity.type
_entity.pdbx_description
1 polymer ?
#
loop_
_entity_poly.entity_id
_entity_poly.type
_entity_poly.pdbx_seq_one_letter_code
_entity_poly.pdbx_strand_id
1 'polypeptide(L)' 'MSHLISNVNFEQTTLQQVIEKAEGACHPVFDLVHLTLDSGNELILVAATAPNLDSVGMILEGVRDLQNNRMQEAD' A
#
# COMPACT_ATOMS: atom_id res chain seq x y z
N MET A 1 -2.37 -18.99 -10.31
CA MET A 1 -0.97 -18.67 -9.97
C MET A 1 -0.95 -17.26 -9.39
N SER A 2 -0.71 -17.13 -8.09
CA SER A 2 -0.72 -15.84 -7.39
C SER A 2 0.62 -15.13 -7.57
N HIS A 3 0.69 -14.17 -8.50
CA HIS A 3 1.79 -13.21 -8.56
C HIS A 3 1.55 -12.15 -7.47
N LEU A 4 1.78 -12.52 -6.21
CA LEU A 4 1.48 -11.65 -5.06
C LEU A 4 2.45 -10.46 -4.96
N ILE A 5 3.59 -10.50 -5.65
CA ILE A 5 4.59 -9.44 -5.63
C ILE A 5 5.18 -9.35 -7.04
N SER A 6 4.63 -8.47 -7.87
CA SER A 6 5.34 -8.05 -9.07
C SER A 6 6.45 -7.08 -8.63
N ASN A 7 7.71 -7.43 -8.93
CA ASN A 7 8.88 -6.57 -8.73
C ASN A 7 8.77 -5.38 -9.69
N VAL A 8 7.89 -4.45 -9.39
CA VAL A 8 7.82 -3.17 -10.11
C VAL A 8 8.85 -2.26 -9.44
N ASN A 9 9.77 -1.72 -10.24
CA ASN A 9 10.74 -0.77 -9.75
C ASN A 9 10.05 0.60 -9.61
N PHE A 10 9.65 0.93 -8.38
CA PHE A 10 8.76 2.06 -8.11
C PHE A 10 9.45 3.43 -8.08
N GLU A 11 10.77 3.52 -8.25
CA GLU A 11 11.45 4.82 -8.46
C GLU A 11 10.95 5.55 -9.72
N GLN A 12 10.41 4.81 -10.69
CA GLN A 12 9.94 5.36 -11.97
C GLN A 12 8.41 5.30 -12.13
N THR A 13 7.70 4.69 -11.19
CA THR A 13 6.27 4.45 -11.31
C THR A 13 5.50 5.57 -10.62
N THR A 14 4.81 6.40 -11.40
CA THR A 14 3.99 7.49 -10.83
C THR A 14 2.69 6.94 -10.24
N LEU A 15 2.11 7.66 -9.28
CA LEU A 15 0.80 7.30 -8.72
C LEU A 15 -0.28 7.18 -9.82
N GLN A 16 -0.19 8.02 -10.84
CA GLN A 16 -1.06 7.96 -12.01
C GLN A 16 -0.97 6.63 -12.74
N GLN A 17 0.23 6.10 -12.98
CA GLN A 17 0.42 4.81 -13.65
C GLN A 17 -0.12 3.64 -12.82
N VAL A 18 -0.04 3.74 -11.49
CA VAL A 18 -0.65 2.74 -10.59
C VAL A 18 -2.17 2.73 -10.74
N ILE A 19 -2.80 3.91 -10.82
CA ILE A 19 -4.25 4.06 -11.02
C ILE A 19 -4.66 3.53 -12.40
N GLU A 20 -3.98 3.95 -13.46
CA GLU A 20 -4.27 3.51 -14.83
C GLU A 20 -4.16 1.98 -14.98
N LYS A 21 -3.15 1.37 -14.36
CA LYS A 21 -2.98 -0.09 -14.31
C LYS A 21 -4.12 -0.77 -13.55
N ALA A 22 -4.58 -0.18 -12.45
CA ALA A 22 -5.66 -0.70 -11.64
C ALA A 22 -7.03 -0.61 -12.36
N GLU A 23 -7.29 0.49 -13.07
CA GLU A 23 -8.51 0.69 -13.86
C GLU A 23 -8.55 -0.20 -15.11
N GLY A 24 -7.40 -0.42 -15.74
CA GLY A 24 -7.28 -1.31 -16.92
C GLY A 24 -7.33 -2.80 -16.59
N ALA A 25 -7.24 -3.17 -15.31
CA ALA A 25 -7.21 -4.57 -14.89
C ALA A 25 -8.61 -5.19 -14.87
N CYS A 26 -8.76 -6.34 -15.54
CA CYS A 26 -10.02 -7.09 -15.57
C CYS A 26 -10.22 -7.99 -14.32
N HIS A 27 -9.27 -7.96 -13.38
CA HIS A 27 -9.25 -8.76 -12.16
C HIS A 27 -8.82 -7.89 -10.97
N PRO A 28 -9.12 -8.31 -9.72
CA PRO A 28 -8.63 -7.63 -8.53
C PRO A 28 -7.12 -7.39 -8.61
N VAL A 29 -6.70 -6.18 -8.28
CA VAL A 29 -5.29 -5.76 -8.24
C VAL A 29 -4.87 -5.61 -6.79
N PHE A 30 -3.63 -6.00 -6.50
CA PHE A 30 -2.97 -5.73 -5.23
C PHE A 30 -1.51 -5.38 -5.54
N ASP A 31 -1.18 -4.10 -5.42
CA ASP A 31 0.16 -3.56 -5.65
C ASP A 31 0.62 -2.80 -4.40
N LEU A 32 1.91 -2.89 -4.10
CA LEU A 32 2.54 -2.23 -2.96
C LEU A 32 3.74 -1.43 -3.45
N VAL A 33 3.72 -0.12 -3.19
CA VAL A 33 4.81 0.81 -3.48
C VAL A 33 5.55 1.09 -2.17
N HIS A 34 6.85 0.87 -2.17
CA HIS A 34 7.72 1.28 -1.06
C HIS A 34 8.61 2.44 -1.52
N LEU A 35 8.59 3.53 -0.76
CA LEU A 35 9.34 4.75 -1.03
C LEU A 35 10.13 5.14 0.21
N THR A 36 11.43 5.36 0.04
CA THR A 36 12.24 6.03 1.06
C THR A 36 12.15 7.54 0.82
N LEU A 37 11.72 8.29 1.83
CA LEU A 37 11.62 9.75 1.76
C LEU A 37 12.97 10.39 2.10
N ASP A 38 13.21 11.59 1.57
CA ASP A 38 14.43 12.37 1.87
C ASP A 38 14.59 12.71 3.36
N SER A 39 13.50 12.64 4.13
CA SER A 39 13.51 12.79 5.58
C SER A 39 14.07 11.58 6.33
N GLY A 40 14.39 10.48 5.63
CA GLY A 40 14.80 9.19 6.21
C GLY A 40 13.63 8.32 6.65
N ASN A 41 12.39 8.80 6.52
CA ASN A 41 11.18 8.02 6.80
C ASN A 41 10.83 7.12 5.61
N GLU A 42 10.20 5.99 5.88
CA GLU A 42 9.66 5.09 4.86
C GLU A 42 8.16 5.36 4.65
N LEU A 43 7.73 5.33 3.38
CA LEU A 43 6.34 5.44 2.97
C LEU A 43 5.95 4.19 2.19
N ILE A 44 4.86 3.54 2.63
CA ILE A 44 4.26 2.41 1.91
C ILE A 44 2.91 2.88 1.36
N LEU A 45 2.71 2.75 0.05
CA LEU A 45 1.41 2.93 -0.60
C LEU A 45 0.88 1.57 -1.02
N VAL A 46 -0.38 1.29 -0.68
CA VAL A 46 -1.05 0.06 -1.10
C VAL A 46 -2.18 0.43 -2.06
N ALA A 47 -2.11 -0.09 -3.28
CA ALA A 47 -3.16 0.03 -4.27
C ALA A 47 -3.88 -1.31 -4.41
N ALA A 48 -5.14 -1.35 -4.01
CA ALA A 48 -5.95 -2.55 -4.09
C ALA A 48 -7.29 -2.25 -4.79
N THR A 49 -7.74 -3.15 -5.66
CA THR A 49 -9.07 -3.10 -6.27
C THR A 49 -9.81 -4.41 -6.02
N ALA A 50 -10.99 -4.33 -5.39
CA ALA A 50 -11.86 -5.47 -5.15
C ALA A 50 -13.31 -4.98 -4.89
N PRO A 51 -14.34 -5.82 -5.14
CA PRO A 51 -15.74 -5.44 -4.88
C PRO A 51 -16.10 -5.24 -3.40
N ASN A 52 -15.19 -5.49 -2.45
CA ASN A 52 -15.37 -5.22 -1.02
C ASN A 52 -14.01 -5.04 -0.35
N LEU A 53 -13.58 -3.78 -0.16
CA LEU A 53 -12.30 -3.43 0.48
C LEU A 53 -12.44 -3.00 1.94
N ASP A 54 -13.65 -2.97 2.49
CA ASP A 54 -13.92 -2.47 3.84
C ASP A 54 -13.11 -3.24 4.90
N SER A 55 -13.01 -4.56 4.73
CA SER A 55 -12.21 -5.42 5.62
C SER A 55 -10.71 -5.11 5.56
N VAL A 56 -10.19 -4.69 4.40
CA VAL A 56 -8.79 -4.29 4.25
C VAL A 56 -8.56 -2.94 4.94
N GLY A 57 -9.51 -2.01 4.82
CA GLY A 57 -9.49 -0.73 5.53
C GLY A 57 -9.40 -0.93 7.05
N MET A 58 -10.25 -1.79 7.62
CA MET A 58 -10.22 -2.10 9.06
C MET A 58 -8.88 -2.67 9.55
N ILE A 59 -8.23 -3.52 8.76
CA ILE A 59 -6.91 -4.09 9.11
C ILE A 59 -5.86 -2.98 9.12
N LEU A 60 -5.85 -2.10 8.13
CA LEU A 60 -4.90 -1.00 8.02
C LEU A 60 -5.08 0.02 9.16
N GLU A 61 -6.31 0.31 9.55
CA GLU A 61 -6.61 1.13 10.73
C GLU A 61 -6.09 0.48 12.02
N GLY A 62 -6.31 -0.82 12.22
CA GLY A 62 -5.79 -1.54 13.38
C GLY A 62 -4.25 -1.53 13.46
N VAL A 63 -3.57 -1.64 12.31
CA VAL A 63 -2.09 -1.54 12.26
C VAL A 63 -1.62 -0.13 12.64
N ARG A 64 -2.33 0.91 12.19
CA ARG A 64 -2.02 2.30 12.56
C ARG A 64 -2.16 2.53 14.06
N ASP A 65 -3.22 2.00 14.68
CA ASP A 65 -3.45 2.15 16.11
C ASP A 65 -2.36 1.46 16.95
N LEU A 66 -1.86 0.32 16.50
CA LEU A 66 -0.73 -0.36 17.15
C LEU A 66 0.58 0.43 17.07
N GLN A 67 0.82 1.13 15.95
CA GLN A 67 1.99 2.01 15.82
C GLN A 67 1.90 3.22 16.77
N ASN A 68 0.72 3.84 16.86
CA ASN A 68 0.48 4.96 17.76
C ASN A 68 0.63 4.56 19.24
N ASN A 69 0.14 3.38 19.62
CA ASN A 69 0.26 2.88 20.99
C ASN A 69 1.72 2.62 21.38
N ARG A 70 2.55 2.11 20.46
CA ARG A 70 3.99 1.91 20.73
C ARG A 70 4.79 3.21 20.86
N MET A 71 4.27 4.33 20.34
CA MET A 71 4.88 5.64 20.53
C MET A 71 4.51 6.27 21.88
N GLN A 72 3.37 5.89 22.48
CA GLN A 72 2.93 6.39 23.79
C GLN A 72 3.62 5.69 24.97
N GLU A 73 4.14 4.47 24.79
CA GLU A 73 4.88 3.74 25.83
C GLU A 73 6.35 4.17 25.96
N ALA A 74 6.82 5.05 25.07
CA ALA A 74 8.21 5.52 25.01
C ALA A 74 8.43 6.91 25.65
N ASP A 75 7.40 7.50 26.28
CA ASP A 75 7.46 8.72 27.10
C ASP A 75 7.42 8.39 28.60
#